data_AF-A0A529VP42-F1
#
_entry.id   AF-A0A529VP42-F1
#
_cell.length_a   1.000
_cell.length_b   1.000
_cell.length_c   1.000
_cell.angle_alpha   90.00
_cell.angle_beta   90.00
_cell.angle_gamma   90.00
#
_symmetry.space_group_name_H-M   'P 1'
#
loop_
_entity.id
_entity.type
_entity.pdbx_description
1 polymer ?
#
loop_
_entity_poly.entity_id
_entity_poly.type
_entity_poly.pdbx_seq_one_letter_code
_entity_poly.pdbx_strand_id
1 'polypeptide(L)' 'EHAAKLVRERGGRIANADITLICEAPRVGPHRAAMTEALSAMLGIAPERISIKATTNEKLGFVGRGEGIAA' A
#
# COMPACT_ATOMS: atom_id res chain seq x y z
N GLU A 1 -7.21 10.41 -0.58
CA GLU A 1 -7.17 11.80 -0.07
C GLU A 1 -8.30 12.14 0.91
N HIS A 2 -9.57 11.91 0.57
CA HIS A 2 -10.70 12.24 1.47
C HIS A 2 -10.57 11.65 2.89
N ALA A 3 -10.19 10.37 3.02
CA ALA A 3 -9.96 9.76 4.33
C ALA A 3 -8.85 10.45 5.15
N ALA A 4 -7.75 10.84 4.51
CA ALA A 4 -6.67 11.58 5.16
C ALA A 4 -7.14 12.98 5.63
N LYS A 5 -7.99 13.65 4.83
CA LYS A 5 -8.63 14.92 5.22
C LYS A 5 -9.49 14.75 6.48
N LEU A 6 -10.35 13.72 6.50
CA LEU A 6 -11.22 13.42 7.64
C LEU A 6 -10.46 13.15 8.95
N VAL A 7 -9.26 12.56 8.87
CA VAL A 7 -8.38 12.36 10.03
C VAL A 7 -7.89 13.72 10.55
N ARG A 8 -7.41 14.60 9.67
CA ARG A 8 -6.89 15.92 10.03
C ARG A 8 -7.98 16.85 10.58
N GLU A 9 -9.17 16.84 10.00
CA GLU A 9 -10.33 17.62 10.47
C GLU A 9 -10.75 17.26 11.89
N ARG A 10 -10.50 16.01 12.31
CA ARG A 10 -10.73 15.54 13.69
C ARG A 10 -9.53 15.77 14.62
N GLY A 11 -8.53 16.56 14.20
CA GLY A 11 -7.31 16.83 14.96
C GLY A 11 -6.30 15.67 14.99
N GLY A 12 -6.51 14.62 14.19
CA GLY A 12 -5.60 13.48 14.08
C GLY A 12 -4.42 13.75 13.14
N ARG A 13 -3.35 12.95 13.31
CA ARG A 13 -2.21 12.90 12.38
C ARG A 13 -1.96 11.48 11.89
N ILE A 14 -1.60 11.34 10.63
CA ILE A 14 -1.14 10.04 10.10
C ILE A 14 0.31 9.82 10.55
N ALA A 15 0.55 8.76 11.31
CA ALA A 15 1.83 8.44 11.95
C ALA A 15 2.81 7.69 11.01
N ASN A 16 2.30 6.83 10.16
CA ASN A 16 3.01 6.07 9.14
C ASN A 16 1.94 5.27 8.37
N ALA A 17 2.32 4.66 7.26
CA ALA A 17 1.50 3.69 6.56
C ALA A 17 2.33 2.43 6.27
N ASP A 18 1.76 1.26 6.55
CA ASP A 18 2.37 -0.03 6.25
C ASP A 18 1.36 -0.88 5.49
N ILE A 19 1.70 -1.25 4.26
CA ILE A 19 0.81 -1.91 3.30
C ILE A 19 1.43 -3.25 2.91
N THR A 20 0.64 -4.32 2.88
CA THR A 20 1.09 -5.64 2.44
C THR A 20 0.24 -6.14 1.30
N LEU A 21 0.81 -6.17 0.10
CA LEU A 21 0.16 -6.72 -1.08
C LEU A 21 0.33 -8.24 -1.12
N ILE A 22 -0.76 -8.96 -1.40
CA ILE A 22 -0.75 -10.38 -1.67
C ILE A 22 -1.11 -10.58 -3.14
N CYS A 23 -0.13 -10.98 -3.93
CA CYS A 23 -0.28 -11.18 -5.37
C CYS A 23 0.77 -12.14 -5.93
N GLU A 24 0.39 -12.95 -6.91
CA GLU A 24 1.34 -13.77 -7.67
C GLU A 24 2.09 -12.94 -8.73
N ALA A 25 1.41 -11.95 -9.32
CA ALA A 25 1.97 -11.02 -10.31
C ALA A 25 1.16 -9.70 -10.33
N PRO A 26 1.76 -8.57 -10.79
CA PRO A 26 3.17 -8.41 -11.14
C PRO A 26 4.07 -8.31 -9.89
N ARG A 27 5.40 -8.40 -10.09
CA ARG A 27 6.35 -8.17 -8.99
C ARG A 27 6.25 -6.71 -8.53
N VAL A 28 6.03 -6.50 -7.23
CA VAL A 28 5.87 -5.15 -6.66
C VAL A 28 7.19 -4.38 -6.57
N GLY A 29 8.34 -5.07 -6.46
CA GLY A 29 9.66 -4.45 -6.32
C GLY A 29 9.94 -3.30 -7.30
N PRO A 30 9.82 -3.52 -8.62
CA PRO A 30 9.98 -2.47 -9.64
C PRO A 30 9.03 -1.27 -9.51
N HIS A 31 7.86 -1.45 -8.88
CA HIS A 31 6.84 -0.40 -8.74
C HIS A 31 6.86 0.30 -7.38
N ARG A 32 7.63 -0.22 -6.41
CA ARG A 32 7.58 0.21 -5.01
C ARG A 32 7.84 1.71 -4.84
N ALA A 33 8.84 2.25 -5.53
CA ALA A 33 9.19 3.66 -5.43
C ALA A 33 8.02 4.57 -5.87
N ALA A 34 7.42 4.28 -7.03
CA ALA A 34 6.29 5.04 -7.55
C ALA A 34 5.05 4.94 -6.64
N MET A 35 4.78 3.76 -6.08
CA MET A 35 3.68 3.57 -5.12
C MET A 35 3.92 4.37 -3.82
N THR A 36 5.15 4.36 -3.30
CA THR A 36 5.53 5.15 -2.11
C THR A 36 5.35 6.65 -2.36
N GLU A 37 5.76 7.16 -3.52
CA GLU A 37 5.58 8.57 -3.89
C GLU A 37 4.10 8.96 -3.97
N ALA A 38 3.29 8.13 -4.64
CA ALA A 38 1.85 8.36 -4.75
C ALA A 38 1.18 8.39 -3.36
N LEU A 39 1.51 7.44 -2.48
CA LEU A 39 1.00 7.41 -1.11
C LEU A 39 1.49 8.60 -0.27
N SER A 40 2.75 9.00 -0.43
CA SER A 40 3.34 10.17 0.24
C SER A 40 2.54 11.42 -0.09
N ALA A 41 2.26 11.65 -1.38
CA ALA A 41 1.44 12.78 -1.84
C ALA A 41 0.00 12.71 -1.29
N MET A 42 -0.66 11.56 -1.43
CA MET A 42 -2.06 11.38 -1.02
C MET A 42 -2.27 11.50 0.51
N LEU A 43 -1.30 11.04 1.31
CA LEU A 43 -1.38 11.04 2.78
C LEU A 43 -0.73 12.28 3.39
N GLY A 44 0.13 12.99 2.66
CA GLY A 44 0.92 14.14 3.11
C GLY A 44 1.88 13.76 4.24
N ILE A 45 2.56 12.62 4.11
CA ILE A 45 3.59 12.17 5.07
C ILE A 45 4.87 11.84 4.31
N ALA A 46 6.01 12.00 4.96
CA ALA A 46 7.32 11.72 4.36
C ALA A 46 7.42 10.25 3.88
N PRO A 47 8.09 9.99 2.74
CA PRO A 47 8.16 8.65 2.14
C PRO A 47 8.84 7.61 3.05
N GLU A 48 9.74 8.04 3.94
CA GLU A 48 10.39 7.17 4.93
C GLU A 48 9.41 6.61 5.97
N ARG A 49 8.20 7.18 6.06
CA ARG A 49 7.11 6.72 6.94
C ARG A 49 6.12 5.83 6.20
N ILE A 50 6.45 5.39 4.99
CA ILE A 50 5.63 4.50 4.17
C ILE A 50 6.40 3.22 3.88
N SER A 51 5.79 2.09 4.21
CA SER A 51 6.32 0.76 3.95
C SER A 51 5.36 -0.02 3.05
N ILE A 52 5.88 -0.56 1.96
CA ILE A 52 5.13 -1.40 1.01
C ILE A 52 5.81 -2.75 0.93
N LYS A 53 5.12 -3.77 1.42
CA LYS A 53 5.51 -5.17 1.36
C LYS A 53 4.68 -5.90 0.30
N ALA A 54 5.24 -6.98 -0.20
CA ALA A 54 4.54 -7.88 -1.10
C ALA A 54 4.94 -9.32 -0.82
N THR A 55 3.96 -10.21 -0.86
CA THR A 55 4.14 -11.66 -0.77
C THR A 55 3.25 -12.36 -1.79
N THR A 56 3.60 -13.60 -2.13
CA THR A 56 2.71 -14.46 -2.92
C THR A 56 1.72 -15.16 -1.99
N ASN A 57 0.69 -15.80 -2.56
CA ASN A 57 -0.19 -16.66 -1.79
C ASN A 57 0.16 -18.14 -1.99
N GLU A 58 1.42 -18.43 -2.35
CA GLU A 58 1.95 -19.76 -2.59
C GLU A 58 1.08 -20.60 -3.54
N LYS A 59 0.49 -19.95 -4.56
CA LYS A 59 -0.45 -20.56 -5.52
C LYS A 59 -1.75 -21.12 -4.91
N LEU A 60 -2.10 -20.74 -3.67
CA LEU A 60 -3.34 -21.12 -3.00
C LEU A 60 -4.45 -20.07 -3.20
N GLY A 61 -5.70 -20.53 -3.26
CA GLY A 61 -6.87 -19.64 -3.35
C GLY A 61 -6.93 -18.81 -4.63
N PHE A 62 -7.85 -17.84 -4.69
CA PHE A 62 -8.07 -17.03 -5.89
C PHE A 62 -6.84 -16.16 -6.23
N VAL A 63 -6.18 -15.59 -5.21
CA VAL A 63 -4.94 -14.81 -5.40
C VAL A 63 -3.85 -15.70 -5.99
N GLY A 64 -3.66 -16.90 -5.44
CA GLY A 64 -2.67 -17.86 -5.90
C GLY A 64 -2.91 -18.40 -7.32
N ARG A 65 -4.17 -18.39 -7.77
CA ARG A 65 -4.53 -18.70 -9.17
C ARG A 65 -4.37 -17.50 -10.12
N GLY A 66 -3.95 -16.33 -9.61
CA GLY A 66 -3.78 -15.11 -10.41
C GLY A 66 -5.10 -14.43 -10.78
N GLU A 67 -6.20 -14.74 -10.09
CA GLU A 67 -7.53 -14.18 -10.37
C GLU A 67 -7.71 -12.78 -9.76
N GLY A 68 -6.81 -12.38 -8.86
CA GLY A 68 -6.86 -11.08 -8.19
C GLY A 68 -5.69 -10.79 -7.28
N ILE A 69 -5.75 -9.63 -6.63
CA ILE A 69 -4.76 -9.10 -5.68
C ILE A 69 -5.51 -8.70 -4.40
N ALA A 70 -4.89 -8.91 -3.25
CA ALA A 70 -5.36 -8.41 -1.95
C ALA A 70 -4.35 -7.42 -1.33
N ALA A 71 -4.82 -6.55 -0.43
CA ALA A 71 -4.03 -5.49 0.21
C ALA A 71 -4.53 -5.16 1.62
#